data_AF-A0A2N5Y7U6-F1
#
_entry.id   AF-A0A2N5Y7U6-F1
#
_cell.length_a   1.000
_cell.length_b   1.000
_cell.length_c   1.000
_cell.angle_alpha   90.00
_cell.angle_beta   90.00
_cell.angle_gamma   90.00
#
_symmetry.space_group_name_H-M   'P 1'
#
loop_
_entity.id
_entity.type
_entity.pdbx_description
1 polymer ?
#
loop_
_entity_poly.entity_id
_entity_poly.type
_entity_poly.pdbx_seq_one_letter_code
_entity_poly.pdbx_strand_id
1 'polypeptide(L)'
;MSNVTLLFTLHWQEQGIAREEACVGRLQPDIARPVFPSYDLAPQYRVMEALKQHSAIPVPPLLGLETDTSLLGVQFYIMGHIAGRIPADMPPYNMDGWMLQETSEDQRAALWRAAVTTMASFHQLDHHALGLPHLDTGELTPLQAQLAYGRITSAGPWRVRAMQLHRPRWTGCRRTSLMKNPWRCAGGIRG
;
A
#
# COMPACT_ATOMS: atom_id res chain seq x y z
N MET A 1 4.96 9.51 -2.72
CA MET A 1 4.26 9.15 -1.46
C MET A 1 2.83 8.76 -1.78
N SER A 2 2.24 7.80 -1.06
CA SER A 2 0.85 7.35 -1.28
C SER A 2 -0.13 8.40 -0.73
N ASN A 3 -0.29 8.56 0.58
CA ASN A 3 -1.01 9.72 1.18
C ASN A 3 -0.11 10.41 2.21
N VAL A 4 -0.40 11.67 2.54
CA VAL A 4 0.19 12.33 3.71
C VAL A 4 -0.60 11.89 4.94
N THR A 5 0.10 11.45 5.99
CA THR A 5 -0.50 11.04 7.27
C THR A 5 0.01 11.95 8.37
N LEU A 6 -0.90 12.62 9.06
CA LEU A 6 -0.61 13.51 10.18
C LEU A 6 -1.16 12.89 11.46
N LEU A 7 -0.36 12.88 12.51
CA LEU A 7 -0.79 12.55 13.87
C LEU A 7 -0.93 13.86 14.64
N PHE A 8 -2.08 14.09 15.26
CA PHE A 8 -2.33 15.31 16.03
C PHE A 8 -3.38 15.05 17.11
N THR A 9 -3.51 16.01 18.02
CA THR A 9 -4.49 15.97 19.09
C THR A 9 -5.45 17.14 18.95
N LEU A 10 -6.75 16.87 18.99
CA LEU A 10 -7.80 17.88 19.08
C LEU A 10 -8.05 18.24 20.54
N HIS A 11 -8.12 19.53 20.84
CA HIS A 11 -8.53 20.03 22.16
C HIS A 11 -9.73 20.96 21.99
N TRP A 12 -10.81 20.72 22.73
CA TRP A 12 -12.02 21.57 22.68
C TRP A 12 -12.75 21.62 24.02
N GLN A 13 -13.80 22.44 24.10
CA GLN A 13 -14.69 22.56 25.25
C GLN A 13 -16.09 22.09 24.85
N GLU A 14 -16.66 21.17 25.60
CA GLU A 14 -18.02 20.66 25.40
C GLU A 14 -18.79 20.79 26.70
N GLN A 15 -19.87 21.59 26.71
CA GLN A 15 -20.66 21.86 27.92
C GLN A 15 -19.83 22.35 29.12
N GLY A 16 -18.76 23.11 28.85
CA GLY A 16 -17.83 23.62 29.88
C GLY A 16 -16.81 22.59 30.39
N ILE A 17 -16.77 21.39 29.79
CA ILE A 17 -15.81 20.34 30.10
C ILE A 17 -14.73 20.33 29.02
N ALA A 18 -13.46 20.39 29.43
CA ALA A 18 -12.33 20.23 28.53
C ALA A 18 -12.29 18.81 27.95
N ARG A 19 -12.12 18.69 26.65
CA ARG A 19 -12.02 17.44 25.91
C ARG A 19 -10.71 17.40 25.12
N GLU A 20 -10.22 16.18 24.95
CA GLU A 20 -9.04 15.89 24.14
C GLU A 20 -9.26 14.59 23.37
N GLU A 21 -8.84 14.54 22.11
CA GLU A 21 -8.87 13.33 21.30
C GLU A 21 -7.65 13.24 20.38
N ALA A 22 -6.96 12.10 20.44
CA ALA A 22 -5.85 11.80 19.53
C ALA A 22 -6.41 11.35 18.16
N CYS A 23 -5.93 11.97 17.09
CA CYS A 23 -6.48 11.86 15.75
C CYS A 23 -5.39 11.58 14.71
N VAL A 24 -5.83 11.06 13.57
CA VAL A 24 -5.04 10.88 12.37
C VAL A 24 -5.72 11.61 11.21
N GLY A 25 -4.98 12.50 10.56
CA GLY A 25 -5.38 13.16 9.32
C GLY A 25 -4.76 12.46 8.12
N ARG A 26 -5.57 12.18 7.10
CA ARG A 26 -5.13 11.59 5.83
C ARG A 26 -5.44 12.56 4.72
N LEU A 27 -4.39 13.04 4.05
CA LEU A 27 -4.49 14.06 3.02
C LEU A 27 -3.96 13.52 1.68
N GLN A 28 -4.55 14.01 0.60
CA GLN A 28 -4.05 13.74 -0.74
C GLN A 28 -2.65 14.34 -0.88
N PRO A 29 -1.68 13.62 -1.50
CA PRO A 29 -0.36 14.18 -1.71
C PRO A 29 -0.40 15.22 -2.83
N ASP A 30 0.10 16.42 -2.56
CA ASP A 30 0.41 17.41 -3.59
C ASP A 30 1.89 17.33 -3.98
N ILE A 31 2.22 16.35 -4.83
CA ILE A 31 3.62 16.09 -5.23
C ILE A 31 3.72 15.86 -6.74
N ALA A 32 4.83 16.29 -7.33
CA ALA A 32 5.08 16.18 -8.78
C ALA A 32 5.14 14.73 -9.31
N ARG A 33 5.40 13.75 -8.43
CA ARG A 33 5.46 12.32 -8.77
C ARG A 33 4.63 11.49 -7.79
N PRO A 34 3.30 11.47 -7.97
CA PRO A 34 2.43 10.65 -7.15
C PRO A 34 2.68 9.15 -7.38
N VAL A 35 2.31 8.33 -6.40
CA VAL A 35 2.37 6.86 -6.53
C VAL A 35 1.21 6.35 -7.40
N PHE A 36 0.02 6.92 -7.23
CA PHE A 36 -1.17 6.57 -8.01
C PHE A 36 -1.45 7.60 -9.12
N PRO A 37 -2.04 7.21 -10.26
CA PRO A 37 -2.38 8.12 -11.35
C PRO A 37 -3.40 9.20 -10.95
N SER A 38 -4.29 8.87 -10.02
CA SER A 38 -5.31 9.75 -9.48
C SER A 38 -5.49 9.46 -8.00
N TYR A 39 -5.90 10.48 -7.26
CA TYR A 39 -6.24 10.38 -5.85
C TYR A 39 -7.68 10.78 -5.64
N ASP A 40 -8.42 9.86 -5.05
CA ASP A 40 -9.72 10.13 -4.45
C ASP A 40 -9.71 9.46 -3.08
N LEU A 41 -9.89 10.27 -2.03
CA LEU A 41 -9.94 9.78 -0.67
C LEU A 41 -11.33 9.34 -0.25
N ALA A 42 -12.38 9.78 -0.96
CA ALA A 42 -13.75 9.46 -0.61
C ALA A 42 -14.02 7.94 -0.64
N PRO A 43 -13.56 7.16 -1.63
CA PRO A 43 -13.70 5.70 -1.60
C PRO A 43 -13.01 5.06 -0.39
N GLN A 44 -11.83 5.54 0.02
CA GLN A 44 -11.11 5.00 1.18
C GLN A 44 -11.93 5.20 2.47
N TYR A 45 -12.47 6.40 2.65
CA TYR A 45 -13.34 6.72 3.79
C TYR A 45 -14.63 5.90 3.79
N ARG A 46 -15.34 5.87 2.65
CA ARG A 46 -16.64 5.18 2.51
C ARG A 46 -16.52 3.68 2.70
N VAL A 47 -15.43 3.05 2.24
CA VAL A 47 -15.17 1.63 2.51
C VAL A 47 -15.03 1.40 4.01
N MET A 48 -14.22 2.21 4.73
CA MET A 48 -14.10 2.06 6.18
C MET A 48 -15.43 2.31 6.90
N GLU A 49 -16.23 3.26 6.44
CA GLU A 49 -17.55 3.57 7.01
C GLU A 49 -18.51 2.39 6.86
N ALA A 50 -18.60 1.80 5.66
CA ALA A 50 -19.42 0.62 5.41
C ALA A 50 -18.96 -0.59 6.24
N LEU A 51 -17.65 -0.81 6.37
CA LEU A 51 -17.11 -1.88 7.22
C LEU A 51 -17.50 -1.69 8.69
N LYS A 52 -17.44 -0.46 9.21
CA LYS A 52 -17.85 -0.14 10.59
C LYS A 52 -19.34 -0.43 10.82
N GLN A 53 -20.18 -0.17 9.83
CA GLN A 53 -21.64 -0.29 9.95
C GLN A 53 -22.13 -1.73 9.77
N HIS A 54 -21.46 -2.52 8.93
CA HIS A 54 -22.01 -3.78 8.41
C HIS A 54 -21.12 -5.01 8.65
N SER A 55 -19.98 -4.87 9.34
CA SER A 55 -19.07 -5.98 9.58
C SER A 55 -18.43 -5.94 10.97
N ALA A 56 -17.80 -7.04 11.36
CA ALA A 56 -16.98 -7.12 12.57
C ALA A 56 -15.50 -6.75 12.33
N ILE A 57 -15.15 -6.24 11.14
CA ILE A 57 -13.77 -5.93 10.79
C ILE A 57 -13.36 -4.63 11.50
N PRO A 58 -12.27 -4.65 12.27
CA PRO A 58 -11.85 -3.48 13.02
C PRO A 58 -11.35 -2.39 12.07
N VAL A 59 -11.95 -1.21 12.18
CA VAL A 59 -11.55 0.02 11.51
C VAL A 59 -11.49 1.17 12.53
N PRO A 60 -10.64 2.18 12.33
CA PRO A 60 -10.57 3.32 13.23
C PRO A 60 -11.90 4.09 13.27
N PRO A 61 -12.24 4.76 14.38
CA PRO A 61 -13.37 5.68 14.43
C PRO A 61 -13.22 6.75 13.36
N LEU A 62 -14.21 6.89 12.48
CA LEU A 62 -14.21 7.95 11.47
C LEU A 62 -14.84 9.21 12.07
N LEU A 63 -14.16 10.35 11.89
CA LEU A 63 -14.60 11.65 12.42
C LEU A 63 -15.17 12.55 11.32
N GLY A 64 -14.62 12.49 10.11
CA GLY A 64 -15.20 13.19 8.96
C GLY A 64 -14.34 13.12 7.71
N LEU A 65 -14.99 13.30 6.56
CA LEU A 65 -14.39 13.44 5.24
C LEU A 65 -14.70 14.85 4.73
N GLU A 66 -13.67 15.55 4.25
CA GLU A 66 -13.81 16.83 3.57
C GLU A 66 -13.32 16.71 2.13
N THR A 67 -14.24 16.95 1.20
CA THR A 67 -13.98 16.91 -0.24
C THR A 67 -13.78 18.29 -0.83
N ASP A 68 -14.20 19.36 -0.14
CA ASP A 68 -13.93 20.73 -0.53
C ASP A 68 -12.47 21.08 -0.28
N THR A 69 -11.72 21.28 -1.37
CA THR A 69 -10.31 21.64 -1.33
C THR A 69 -10.08 23.08 -0.88
N SER A 70 -11.13 23.92 -0.74
CA SER A 70 -10.98 25.31 -0.33
C SER A 70 -10.37 25.48 1.07
N LEU A 71 -10.50 24.47 1.94
CA LEU A 71 -10.04 24.54 3.33
C LEU A 71 -8.53 24.31 3.49
N LEU A 72 -7.99 23.24 2.88
CA LEU A 72 -6.57 22.85 3.03
C LEU A 72 -5.82 22.73 1.69
N GLY A 73 -6.42 23.16 0.58
CA GLY A 73 -5.89 23.02 -0.78
C GLY A 73 -6.02 21.60 -1.35
N VAL A 74 -6.38 20.61 -0.53
CA VAL A 74 -6.52 19.20 -0.91
C VAL A 74 -7.66 18.55 -0.14
N GLN A 75 -8.18 17.43 -0.66
CA GLN A 75 -9.12 16.59 0.06
C GLN A 75 -8.43 15.91 1.25
N PHE A 76 -9.20 15.72 2.33
CA PHE A 76 -8.71 15.03 3.51
C PHE A 76 -9.82 14.35 4.30
N TYR A 77 -9.45 13.40 5.15
CA TYR A 77 -10.35 12.90 6.17
C TYR A 77 -9.62 12.75 7.51
N ILE A 78 -10.39 12.77 8.58
CA ILE A 78 -9.92 12.62 9.95
C ILE A 78 -10.55 11.36 10.56
N MET A 79 -9.73 10.60 11.27
CA MET A 79 -10.13 9.43 12.03
C MET A 79 -9.46 9.44 13.42
N GLY A 80 -10.04 8.71 14.38
CA GLY A 80 -9.47 8.51 15.69
C GLY A 80 -8.17 7.70 15.63
N HIS A 81 -7.21 8.06 16.47
CA HIS A 81 -5.96 7.33 16.61
C HIS A 81 -6.16 6.05 17.44
N ILE A 82 -5.78 4.91 16.87
CA ILE A 82 -5.78 3.63 17.58
C ILE A 82 -4.37 3.36 18.11
N ALA A 83 -4.23 3.31 19.43
CA ALA A 83 -3.00 2.90 20.06
C ALA A 83 -2.69 1.43 19.71
N GLY A 84 -1.48 1.17 19.21
CA GLY A 84 -1.07 -0.16 18.80
C GLY A 84 0.36 -0.20 18.30
N ARG A 85 0.80 -1.39 17.92
CA ARG A 85 2.13 -1.63 17.35
C ARG A 85 1.97 -2.12 15.92
N ILE A 86 2.66 -1.50 14.98
CA ILE A 86 2.73 -1.97 13.59
C ILE A 86 4.09 -2.63 13.33
N PRO A 87 4.17 -3.69 12.51
CA PRO A 87 5.44 -4.17 11.98
C PRO A 87 6.08 -3.06 11.13
N ALA A 88 7.36 -2.77 11.35
CA ALA A 88 8.06 -1.71 10.63
C ALA A 88 8.42 -2.14 9.20
N ASP A 89 8.36 -1.18 8.27
CA ASP A 89 8.80 -1.39 6.89
C ASP A 89 10.29 -1.08 6.69
N MET A 90 10.86 -0.18 7.51
CA MET A 90 12.26 0.27 7.40
C MET A 90 12.93 0.42 8.78
N PRO A 91 13.96 -0.39 9.09
CA PRO A 91 14.29 -1.65 8.42
C PRO A 91 13.09 -2.62 8.43
N PRO A 92 13.02 -3.59 7.49
CA PRO A 92 11.94 -4.57 7.45
C PRO A 92 11.78 -5.32 8.79
N TYR A 93 10.55 -5.54 9.23
CA TYR A 93 10.21 -6.15 10.53
C TYR A 93 10.81 -7.55 10.78
N ASN A 94 11.25 -8.24 9.72
CA ASN A 94 11.89 -9.54 9.80
C ASN A 94 13.42 -9.47 9.94
N MET A 95 13.99 -8.27 9.82
CA MET A 95 15.42 -7.99 10.03
C MET A 95 15.67 -7.29 11.37
N ASP A 96 14.72 -6.48 11.84
CA ASP A 96 14.86 -5.70 13.05
C ASP A 96 13.48 -5.30 13.62
N GLY A 97 13.47 -4.81 14.86
CA GLY A 97 12.28 -4.32 15.54
C GLY A 97 11.58 -5.37 16.41
N TRP A 98 10.52 -4.91 17.07
CA TRP A 98 9.86 -5.66 18.13
C TRP A 98 9.30 -7.01 17.71
N MET A 99 8.82 -7.11 16.46
CA MET A 99 8.27 -8.37 15.95
C MET A 99 9.36 -9.46 15.91
N LEU A 100 10.61 -9.10 15.66
CA LEU A 100 11.73 -10.06 15.71
C LEU A 100 12.26 -10.25 17.13
N GLN A 101 12.45 -9.16 17.87
CA GLN A 101 13.23 -9.14 19.11
C GLN A 101 12.42 -9.43 20.38
N GLU A 102 11.14 -9.09 20.39
CA GLU A 102 10.31 -9.09 21.60
C GLU A 102 9.19 -10.15 21.56
N THR A 103 9.02 -10.87 20.45
CA THR A 103 7.95 -11.86 20.32
C THR A 103 8.48 -13.29 20.34
N SER A 104 7.68 -14.21 20.89
CA SER A 104 7.89 -15.65 20.74
C SER A 104 7.36 -16.15 19.39
N GLU A 105 7.73 -17.38 19.02
CA GLU A 105 7.19 -18.03 17.83
C GLU A 105 5.66 -18.16 17.88
N ASP A 106 5.10 -18.51 19.04
CA ASP A 106 3.66 -18.61 19.23
C ASP A 106 2.95 -17.26 19.06
N GLN A 107 3.55 -16.17 19.57
CA GLN A 107 3.01 -14.83 19.38
C GLN A 107 3.03 -14.42 17.91
N ARG A 108 4.13 -14.69 17.19
CA ARG A 108 4.17 -14.47 15.73
C ARG A 108 3.13 -15.30 15.00
N ALA A 109 3.01 -16.58 15.34
CA ALA A 109 2.02 -17.46 14.73
C ALA A 109 0.58 -16.96 14.98
N ALA A 110 0.28 -16.46 16.19
CA ALA A 110 -1.00 -15.86 16.51
C ALA A 110 -1.27 -14.59 15.68
N LEU A 111 -0.29 -13.68 15.56
CA LEU A 111 -0.40 -12.48 14.72
C LEU A 111 -0.65 -12.84 13.25
N TRP A 112 0.09 -13.80 12.70
CA TRP A 112 -0.09 -14.28 11.32
C TRP A 112 -1.48 -14.88 11.10
N ARG A 113 -1.94 -15.75 12.02
CA ARG A 113 -3.29 -16.34 11.93
C ARG A 113 -4.37 -15.27 12.03
N ALA A 114 -4.22 -14.29 12.92
CA ALA A 114 -5.17 -13.19 13.04
C ALA A 114 -5.27 -12.39 11.73
N ALA A 115 -4.14 -12.03 11.11
CA ALA A 115 -4.12 -11.32 9.83
C ALA A 115 -4.81 -12.12 8.72
N VAL A 116 -4.50 -13.42 8.59
CA VAL A 116 -5.14 -14.30 7.58
C VAL A 116 -6.63 -14.45 7.82
N THR A 117 -7.05 -14.63 9.07
CA THR A 117 -8.47 -14.71 9.44
C THR A 117 -9.20 -13.42 9.12
N THR A 118 -8.65 -12.25 9.44
CA THR A 118 -9.26 -10.96 9.10
C THR A 118 -9.37 -10.76 7.59
N MET A 119 -8.33 -11.11 6.81
CA MET A 119 -8.39 -11.06 5.35
C MET A 119 -9.45 -12.01 4.78
N ALA A 120 -9.56 -13.23 5.32
CA ALA A 120 -10.58 -14.19 4.91
C ALA A 120 -11.99 -13.69 5.21
N SER A 121 -12.21 -13.06 6.37
CA SER A 121 -13.50 -12.43 6.70
C SER A 121 -13.80 -11.24 5.79
N PHE A 122 -12.80 -10.43 5.45
CA PHE A 122 -12.95 -9.31 4.52
C PHE A 122 -13.37 -9.77 3.11
N HIS A 123 -12.74 -10.82 2.58
CA HIS A 123 -13.04 -11.34 1.25
C HIS A 123 -14.41 -12.04 1.12
N GLN A 124 -15.10 -12.31 2.24
CA GLN A 124 -16.44 -12.89 2.24
C GLN A 124 -17.55 -11.83 2.21
N LEU A 125 -17.20 -10.56 2.37
CA LEU A 125 -18.18 -9.48 2.33
C LEU A 125 -18.66 -9.23 0.89
N ASP A 126 -19.96 -9.06 0.72
CA ASP A 126 -20.57 -8.63 -0.53
C ASP A 126 -20.60 -7.11 -0.58
N HIS A 127 -19.82 -6.51 -1.48
CA HIS A 127 -19.75 -5.05 -1.60
C HIS A 127 -21.06 -4.42 -2.08
N HIS A 128 -21.95 -5.16 -2.75
CA HIS A 128 -23.29 -4.67 -3.07
C HIS A 128 -24.13 -4.54 -1.80
N ALA A 129 -24.12 -5.56 -0.95
CA ALA A 129 -24.80 -5.53 0.34
C ALA A 129 -24.23 -4.46 1.29
N LEU A 130 -22.95 -4.11 1.13
CA LEU A 130 -22.30 -2.99 1.84
C LEU A 130 -22.64 -1.60 1.27
N GLY A 131 -23.44 -1.50 0.21
CA GLY A 131 -23.76 -0.22 -0.43
C GLY A 131 -22.59 0.37 -1.25
N LEU A 132 -21.67 -0.49 -1.70
CA LEU A 132 -20.47 -0.11 -2.47
C LEU A 132 -20.47 -0.64 -3.92
N PRO A 133 -21.59 -0.63 -4.68
CA PRO A 133 -21.65 -1.24 -6.02
C PRO A 133 -20.67 -0.59 -7.03
N HIS A 134 -20.24 0.65 -6.77
CA HIS A 134 -19.25 1.37 -7.58
C HIS A 134 -17.84 0.74 -7.58
N LEU A 135 -17.59 -0.25 -6.70
CA LEU A 135 -16.36 -1.04 -6.71
C LEU A 135 -16.37 -2.16 -7.76
N ASP A 136 -17.49 -2.38 -8.46
CA ASP A 136 -17.55 -3.35 -9.56
C ASP A 136 -16.54 -3.03 -10.66
N THR A 137 -15.88 -4.07 -11.16
CA THR A 137 -14.98 -3.99 -12.32
C THR A 137 -15.71 -4.13 -13.66
N GLY A 138 -17.04 -4.04 -13.66
CA GLY A 138 -17.88 -4.29 -14.82
C GLY A 138 -17.73 -5.73 -15.32
N GLU A 139 -17.52 -5.90 -16.62
CA GLU A 139 -17.34 -7.22 -17.24
C GLU A 139 -15.95 -7.83 -17.02
N LEU A 140 -14.99 -7.05 -16.51
CA LEU A 140 -13.65 -7.55 -16.25
C LEU A 140 -13.63 -8.35 -14.95
N THR A 141 -12.90 -9.47 -14.97
CA THR A 141 -12.47 -10.10 -13.72
C THR A 141 -11.55 -9.16 -12.94
N PRO A 142 -11.45 -9.28 -11.61
CA PRO A 142 -10.54 -8.45 -10.81
C PRO A 142 -9.09 -8.46 -11.31
N LEU A 143 -8.58 -9.63 -11.75
CA LEU A 143 -7.24 -9.74 -12.32
C LEU A 143 -7.11 -8.97 -13.66
N GLN A 144 -8.10 -9.06 -14.54
CA GLN A 144 -8.10 -8.31 -15.80
C GLN A 144 -8.15 -6.80 -15.55
N ALA A 145 -8.97 -6.36 -14.58
CA ALA A 145 -9.03 -4.97 -14.17
C ALA A 145 -7.66 -4.48 -13.64
N GLN A 146 -7.00 -5.28 -12.79
CA GLN A 146 -5.66 -4.96 -12.27
C GLN A 146 -4.60 -4.90 -13.37
N LEU A 147 -4.65 -5.82 -14.34
CA LEU A 147 -3.75 -5.79 -15.50
C LEU A 147 -4.00 -4.58 -16.40
N ALA A 148 -5.27 -4.20 -16.61
CA ALA A 148 -5.63 -3.02 -17.36
C ALA A 148 -5.14 -1.74 -16.66
N TYR A 149 -5.34 -1.63 -15.35
CA TYR A 149 -4.81 -0.55 -14.52
C TYR A 149 -3.28 -0.44 -14.65
N GLY A 150 -2.55 -1.55 -14.53
CA GLY A 150 -1.10 -1.59 -14.68
C GLY A 150 -0.59 -1.16 -16.06
N ARG A 151 -1.37 -1.41 -17.13
CA ARG A 151 -1.04 -0.92 -18.49
C ARG A 151 -1.19 0.59 -18.59
N ILE A 152 -2.22 1.17 -17.96
CA ILE A 152 -2.43 2.63 -17.95
C ILE A 152 -1.28 3.33 -17.20
N THR A 153 -0.89 2.79 -16.04
CA THR A 153 0.18 3.39 -15.23
C THR A 153 1.57 3.27 -15.88
N SER A 154 1.83 2.19 -16.61
CA SER A 154 3.09 1.97 -17.34
C SER A 154 3.17 2.66 -18.71
N ALA A 155 2.05 3.13 -19.27
CA ALA A 155 2.00 3.87 -20.53
C ALA A 155 2.29 5.37 -20.40
N GLY A 156 2.29 5.92 -19.18
CA GLY A 156 2.73 7.30 -18.89
C GLY A 156 4.28 7.47 -18.93
N PRO A 157 4.84 8.61 -18.46
CA PRO A 157 6.28 8.87 -18.46
C PRO A 157 7.11 7.83 -17.67
N TRP A 158 6.44 6.92 -16.95
CA TRP A 158 6.98 5.73 -16.30
C TRP A 158 7.29 4.58 -17.26
N ARG A 159 7.76 4.86 -18.49
CA ARG A 159 8.51 3.86 -19.27
C ARG A 159 9.76 3.52 -18.46
N VAL A 160 9.63 2.54 -17.58
CA VAL A 160 10.75 1.68 -17.24
C VAL A 160 11.19 1.17 -18.60
N ARG A 161 12.32 1.69 -19.12
CA ARG A 161 13.00 1.01 -20.22
C ARG A 161 13.12 -0.41 -19.71
N ALA A 162 12.36 -1.33 -20.31
CA ALA A 162 12.64 -2.74 -20.15
C ALA A 162 14.14 -2.79 -20.38
N MET A 163 14.86 -3.12 -19.31
CA MET A 163 16.28 -3.38 -19.39
C MET A 163 16.30 -4.54 -20.36
N GLN A 164 16.53 -4.21 -21.65
CA GLN A 164 16.81 -5.19 -22.66
C GLN A 164 17.97 -5.91 -22.02
N LEU A 165 17.70 -7.09 -21.48
CA LEU A 165 18.70 -8.12 -21.32
C LEU A 165 19.24 -8.24 -22.73
N HIS A 166 20.27 -7.44 -23.03
CA HIS A 166 21.20 -7.66 -24.10
C HIS A 166 21.71 -9.04 -23.78
N ARG A 167 21.05 -10.06 -24.32
CA ARG A 167 21.63 -11.36 -24.52
C ARG A 167 22.80 -11.05 -25.45
N PRO A 168 24.05 -11.05 -24.97
CA PRO A 168 25.16 -10.93 -25.89
C PRO A 168 25.03 -12.16 -26.77
N ARG A 169 24.85 -11.95 -28.07
CA ARG A 169 24.94 -13.00 -29.07
C ARG A 169 26.40 -13.46 -29.03
N TRP A 170 26.71 -14.47 -28.23
CA TRP A 170 28.01 -15.12 -28.25
C TRP A 170 28.08 -15.97 -29.52
N THR A 171 28.35 -15.32 -30.66
CA THR A 171 28.78 -16.02 -31.87
C THR A 171 30.26 -16.36 -31.69
N GLY A 172 30.59 -17.65 -31.52
CA GLY A 172 31.97 -18.11 -31.68
C GLY A 172 32.54 -19.06 -30.62
N CYS A 173 31.74 -19.70 -29.76
CA CYS A 173 32.30 -20.73 -28.87
C CYS A 173 32.41 -22.07 -29.61
N ARG A 174 33.52 -22.28 -30.33
CA ARG A 174 33.89 -23.60 -30.84
C ARG A 174 34.42 -24.44 -29.69
N ARG A 175 33.85 -25.63 -29.54
CA ARG A 175 34.18 -26.64 -28.54
C ARG A 175 35.55 -27.25 -28.88
N THR A 176 36.64 -26.68 -28.37
CA THR A 176 37.92 -27.41 -28.33
C THR A 176 37.92 -28.26 -27.07
N SER A 177 37.98 -29.58 -27.25
CA SER A 177 38.19 -30.49 -26.14
C SER A 177 39.60 -30.28 -25.58
N LEU A 178 39.74 -30.58 -24.29
CA LEU A 178 40.94 -30.53 -23.44
C LEU A 178 41.20 -29.25 -22.63
N MET A 179 41.32 -29.53 -21.32
CA MET A 179 41.93 -28.79 -20.22
C MET A 179 41.03 -27.99 -19.27
N LYS A 180 41.40 -28.16 -17.99
CA LYS A 180 40.70 -27.84 -16.75
C LYS A 180 40.86 -26.36 -16.39
N ASN A 181 39.81 -25.85 -15.73
CA ASN A 181 39.67 -24.61 -14.99
C ASN A 181 39.25 -23.32 -15.70
N PRO A 182 38.37 -22.51 -15.07
CA PRO A 182 37.52 -21.57 -15.78
C PRO A 182 37.88 -20.11 -15.49
N TRP A 183 37.61 -19.25 -16.49
CA TRP A 183 37.59 -17.78 -16.42
C TRP A 183 38.94 -17.03 -16.40
N ARG A 184 39.51 -16.84 -17.59
CA ARG A 184 40.19 -15.58 -17.94
C ARG A 184 39.73 -15.14 -19.34
N CYS A 185 38.91 -14.10 -19.40
CA CYS A 185 38.69 -13.34 -20.63
C CYS A 185 39.49 -12.04 -20.52
N ALA A 186 40.48 -11.88 -21.40
CA ALA A 186 41.26 -10.66 -21.52
C ALA A 186 40.40 -9.54 -22.13
N GLY A 187 40.51 -8.34 -21.57
CA GLY A 187 39.78 -7.15 -21.99
C GLY A 187 40.26 -6.59 -23.33
N GLY A 188 39.39 -5.77 -23.92
CA GLY A 188 39.70 -4.93 -25.07
C GLY A 188 38.43 -4.34 -25.68
N ILE A 189 37.94 -3.23 -25.11
CA ILE A 189 36.98 -2.36 -25.80
C ILE A 189 37.81 -1.50 -26.76
N ARG A 190 37.54 -1.58 -28.07
CA ARG A 190 37.88 -0.52 -29.03
C ARG A 190 36.58 0.15 -29.47
N GLY A 191 36.67 1.48 -29.62
CA GLY A 191 35.56 2.42 -29.72
C GLY A 191 34.76 2.40 -31.01
#